data_AF-A0A519QT51-F1
#
_entry.id   AF-A0A519QT51-F1
#
_cell.length_a   1.000
_cell.length_b   1.000
_cell.length_c   1.000
_cell.angle_alpha   90.00
_cell.angle_beta   90.00
_cell.angle_gamma   90.00
#
_symmetry.space_group_name_H-M   'P 1'
#
loop_
_entity.id
_entity.type
_entity.pdbx_description
1 polymer ?
#
loop_
_entity_poly.entity_id
_entity_poly.type
_entity_poly.pdbx_seq_one_letter_code
_entity_poly.pdbx_strand_id
1 'polypeptide(L)'
;MVAQSSSFNTSFEFYNDTFNLQIDSSIVVLTDELSREYILSSYDKANSGKYMPILDSLLAYKKSHQLNDWLYYQLIRKTANAISPKQENYERYTFYKWFLLGKSGYDARLTIADNRIIFYVYNDEDISDIPFLMFKDKKYMCLNHHDYA
;
A
#
# COMPACT_ATOMS: atom_id res chain seq x y z
N MET A 1 20.62 20.69 12.24
CA MET A 1 19.36 21.34 11.85
C MET A 1 18.29 20.27 11.84
N VAL A 2 17.31 20.35 12.74
CA VAL A 2 16.19 19.39 12.76
C VAL A 2 15.30 19.76 11.59
N ALA A 3 15.22 18.91 10.56
CA ALA A 3 14.26 19.09 9.49
C ALA A 3 12.87 19.14 10.11
N GLN A 4 12.17 20.27 9.94
CA GLN A 4 10.81 20.44 10.42
C GLN A 4 9.93 19.47 9.61
N SER A 5 9.64 18.30 10.17
CA SER A 5 8.79 17.30 9.55
C SER A 5 7.38 17.90 9.42
N SER A 6 7.03 18.35 8.22
CA SER A 6 5.68 18.77 7.90
C SER A 6 4.76 17.56 7.87
N SER A 7 3.48 17.76 8.16
CA SER A 7 2.46 16.70 8.07
C SER A 7 1.21 17.29 7.44
N PHE A 8 0.43 16.46 6.76
CA PHE A 8 -0.86 16.84 6.20
C PHE A 8 -1.96 15.89 6.67
N ASN A 9 -3.16 16.42 6.83
CA ASN A 9 -4.32 15.63 7.20
C ASN A 9 -5.07 15.19 5.95
N THR A 10 -5.61 13.98 5.97
CA THR A 10 -6.51 13.47 4.94
C THR A 10 -7.63 12.68 5.58
N SER A 11 -8.78 12.65 4.91
CA SER A 11 -9.90 11.84 5.32
C SER A 11 -10.68 11.35 4.12
N PHE A 12 -11.38 10.24 4.30
CA PHE A 12 -12.29 9.71 3.30
C PHE A 12 -13.35 8.83 3.95
N GLU A 13 -14.51 8.74 3.31
CA GLU A 13 -15.56 7.81 3.73
C GLU A 13 -15.15 6.36 3.45
N PHE A 14 -15.37 5.50 4.42
CA PHE A 14 -15.20 4.05 4.29
C PHE A 14 -16.14 3.36 5.27
N TYR A 15 -16.84 2.31 4.82
CA TYR A 15 -17.66 1.47 5.68
C TYR A 15 -18.66 2.24 6.59
N ASN A 16 -19.36 3.23 6.01
CA ASN A 16 -20.30 4.13 6.70
C ASN A 16 -19.69 4.96 7.85
N ASP A 17 -18.37 5.11 7.86
CA ASP A 17 -17.63 5.95 8.79
C ASP A 17 -16.64 6.84 8.02
N THR A 18 -16.08 7.85 8.67
CA THR A 18 -15.01 8.69 8.12
C THR A 18 -13.68 8.25 8.68
N PHE A 19 -12.81 7.72 7.82
CA PHE A 19 -11.45 7.40 8.20
C PHE A 19 -10.57 8.64 8.13
N ASN A 20 -9.95 9.02 9.25
CA ASN A 20 -9.12 10.22 9.36
C ASN A 20 -7.66 9.82 9.59
N LEU A 21 -6.74 10.50 8.92
CA LEU A 21 -5.31 10.24 8.99
C LEU A 21 -4.51 11.53 9.01
N GLN A 22 -3.42 11.53 9.76
CA GLN A 22 -2.34 12.50 9.64
C GLN A 22 -1.13 11.80 9.03
N ILE A 23 -0.66 12.30 7.91
CA ILE A 23 0.48 11.76 7.17
C ILE A 23 1.68 12.68 7.39
N ASP A 24 2.76 12.13 7.95
CA ASP A 24 4.02 12.84 8.09
C ASP A 24 4.80 12.80 6.77
N SER A 25 5.29 13.95 6.31
CA SER A 25 6.00 14.08 5.03
C SER A 25 7.28 13.24 4.95
N SER A 26 7.82 12.76 6.08
CA SER A 26 8.97 11.84 6.10
C SER A 26 8.72 10.54 5.33
N ILE A 27 7.46 10.10 5.21
CA ILE A 27 7.12 8.90 4.44
C ILE A 27 6.88 9.16 2.95
N VAL A 28 6.82 10.43 2.54
CA VAL A 28 6.53 10.82 1.15
C VAL A 28 7.78 10.61 0.30
N VAL A 29 7.71 9.62 -0.60
CA VAL A 29 8.80 9.28 -1.51
C VAL A 29 8.77 10.18 -2.74
N LEU A 30 9.96 10.49 -3.27
CA LEU A 30 10.07 11.24 -4.52
C LEU A 30 9.66 10.36 -5.70
N THR A 31 9.33 10.97 -6.83
CA THR A 31 9.08 10.25 -8.08
C THR A 31 10.39 10.11 -8.84
N ASP A 32 10.65 8.91 -9.36
CA ASP A 32 11.78 8.62 -10.25
C ASP A 32 11.35 7.53 -11.26
N GLU A 33 12.20 7.19 -12.21
CA GLU A 33 11.99 6.10 -13.16
C GLU A 33 11.90 4.74 -12.43
N LEU A 34 10.92 3.92 -12.84
CA LEU A 34 10.70 2.61 -12.24
C LEU A 34 11.92 1.70 -12.41
N SER A 35 12.60 1.47 -11.30
CA SER A 35 13.76 0.61 -11.20
C SER A 35 13.79 -0.09 -9.85
N ARG A 36 14.60 -1.13 -9.72
CA ARG A 36 14.79 -1.81 -8.44
C ARG A 36 15.36 -0.84 -7.40
N GLU A 37 16.30 -0.01 -7.83
CA GLU A 37 17.00 1.00 -7.04
C GLU A 37 16.02 2.07 -6.52
N TYR A 38 15.11 2.53 -7.38
CA TYR A 38 14.03 3.43 -7.00
C TYR A 38 13.12 2.81 -5.92
N ILE A 39 12.71 1.56 -6.08
CA ILE A 39 11.84 0.88 -5.10
C ILE A 39 12.56 0.67 -3.76
N LEU A 40 13.82 0.26 -3.78
CA LEU A 40 14.61 0.05 -2.56
C LEU A 40 14.84 1.36 -1.79
N SER A 41 15.26 2.42 -2.48
CA SER A 41 15.45 3.74 -1.86
C SER A 41 14.14 4.32 -1.33
N SER A 42 13.03 4.12 -2.05
CA SER A 42 11.68 4.48 -1.59
C SER A 42 11.28 3.72 -0.33
N TYR A 43 11.57 2.42 -0.27
CA TYR A 43 11.33 1.59 0.90
C TYR A 43 12.13 2.08 2.10
N ASP A 44 13.44 2.31 1.96
CA ASP A 44 14.31 2.76 3.05
C ASP A 44 13.86 4.12 3.61
N LYS A 45 13.46 5.04 2.73
CA LYS A 45 12.90 6.33 3.13
C LYS A 45 11.59 6.17 3.91
N ALA A 46 10.62 5.45 3.35
CA ALA A 46 9.32 5.26 4.00
C ALA A 46 9.47 4.50 5.34
N ASN A 47 10.38 3.53 5.40
CA ASN A 47 10.66 2.71 6.58
C ASN A 47 11.40 3.46 7.70
N SER A 48 12.22 4.46 7.35
CA SER A 48 12.85 5.35 8.34
C SER A 48 11.95 6.52 8.74
N GLY A 49 10.88 6.78 7.98
CA GLY A 49 9.88 7.79 8.26
C GLY A 49 8.86 7.37 9.32
N LYS A 50 7.97 8.30 9.68
CA LYS A 50 6.95 8.11 10.72
C LYS A 50 5.67 7.47 10.17
N TYR A 51 5.75 6.22 9.70
CA TYR A 51 4.58 5.49 9.18
C TYR A 51 3.72 4.84 10.28
N MET A 52 4.25 4.67 11.49
CA MET A 52 3.54 3.97 12.59
C MET A 52 2.15 4.56 12.91
N PRO A 53 1.94 5.89 13.00
CA PRO A 53 0.61 6.44 13.24
C PRO A 53 -0.44 6.05 12.19
N ILE A 54 -0.03 5.91 10.93
CA ILE A 54 -0.91 5.44 9.84
C ILE A 54 -1.23 3.97 10.06
N LEU A 55 -0.21 3.16 10.37
CA LEU A 55 -0.36 1.73 10.63
C LEU A 55 -1.28 1.47 11.82
N ASP A 56 -1.08 2.18 12.93
CA ASP A 56 -1.89 2.10 14.13
C ASP A 56 -3.35 2.44 13.83
N SER A 57 -3.59 3.50 13.05
CA SER A 57 -4.95 3.91 12.63
C SER A 57 -5.61 2.84 11.76
N LEU A 58 -4.88 2.27 10.79
CA LEU A 58 -5.38 1.21 9.92
C LEU A 58 -5.76 -0.04 10.72
N LEU A 59 -4.87 -0.51 11.60
CA LEU A 59 -5.09 -1.71 12.41
C LEU A 59 -6.18 -1.51 13.47
N ALA A 60 -6.25 -0.32 14.09
CA ALA A 60 -7.33 0.03 14.99
C ALA A 60 -8.69 0.00 14.27
N TYR A 61 -8.76 0.58 13.08
CA TYR A 61 -9.98 0.59 12.28
C TYR A 61 -10.37 -0.82 11.81
N LYS A 62 -9.39 -1.64 11.37
CA LYS A 62 -9.61 -3.07 11.06
C LYS A 62 -10.27 -3.78 12.23
N LYS A 63 -9.74 -3.58 13.44
CA LYS A 63 -10.20 -4.23 14.66
C LYS A 63 -11.58 -3.75 15.09
N SER A 64 -11.84 -2.44 15.12
CA SER A 64 -13.11 -1.88 15.59
C SER A 64 -14.28 -2.24 14.68
N HIS A 65 -14.04 -2.30 13.37
CA HIS A 65 -15.06 -2.62 12.37
C HIS A 65 -15.07 -4.09 11.94
N GLN A 66 -14.21 -4.93 12.54
CA GLN A 66 -14.07 -6.35 12.22
C GLN A 66 -13.90 -6.61 10.72
N LEU A 67 -13.06 -5.80 10.06
CA LEU A 67 -12.84 -5.91 8.63
C LEU A 67 -12.16 -7.25 8.30
N ASN A 68 -12.73 -7.99 7.35
CA ASN A 68 -12.03 -9.10 6.72
C ASN A 68 -10.88 -8.60 5.83
N ASP A 69 -10.07 -9.54 5.31
CA ASP A 69 -8.86 -9.17 4.58
C ASP A 69 -9.13 -8.44 3.27
N TRP A 70 -10.24 -8.75 2.59
CA TRP A 70 -10.71 -7.99 1.43
C TRP A 70 -11.03 -6.54 1.78
N LEU A 71 -11.85 -6.31 2.81
CA LEU A 71 -12.21 -4.95 3.25
C LEU A 71 -11.00 -4.19 3.76
N TYR A 72 -10.08 -4.86 4.47
CA TYR A 72 -8.83 -4.25 4.90
C TYR A 72 -7.96 -3.83 3.70
N TYR A 73 -7.89 -4.66 2.67
CA TYR A 73 -7.20 -4.27 1.43
C TYR A 73 -7.86 -3.07 0.75
N GLN A 74 -9.20 -2.98 0.75
CA GLN A 74 -9.91 -1.80 0.23
C GLN A 74 -9.60 -0.52 1.02
N LEU A 75 -9.45 -0.62 2.34
CA LEU A 75 -9.00 0.49 3.19
C LEU A 75 -7.57 0.92 2.81
N ILE A 76 -6.65 -0.04 2.67
CA ILE A 76 -5.26 0.20 2.22
C ILE A 76 -5.23 0.90 0.85
N ARG A 77 -6.07 0.49 -0.10
CA ARG A 77 -6.18 1.14 -1.43
C ARG A 77 -6.58 2.61 -1.31
N LYS A 78 -7.55 2.94 -0.46
CA LYS A 78 -7.97 4.34 -0.26
C LYS A 78 -6.89 5.16 0.44
N THR A 79 -6.22 4.59 1.45
CA THR A 79 -5.08 5.25 2.12
C THR A 79 -3.94 5.51 1.16
N ALA A 80 -3.55 4.53 0.34
CA ALA A 80 -2.51 4.72 -0.67
C ALA A 80 -2.88 5.82 -1.67
N ASN A 81 -4.16 5.90 -2.09
CA ASN A 81 -4.63 6.95 -2.99
C ASN A 81 -4.62 8.34 -2.34
N ALA A 82 -4.88 8.42 -1.03
CA ALA A 82 -4.81 9.67 -0.28
C ALA A 82 -3.37 10.18 -0.08
N ILE A 83 -2.39 9.27 -0.01
CA ILE A 83 -0.96 9.63 0.06
C ILE A 83 -0.42 9.98 -1.33
N SER A 84 -0.76 9.17 -2.33
CA SER A 84 -0.32 9.30 -3.71
C SER A 84 -1.46 8.94 -4.66
N PRO A 85 -2.18 9.93 -5.21
CA PRO A 85 -3.29 9.67 -6.11
C PRO A 85 -2.86 8.80 -7.30
N LYS A 86 -3.64 7.75 -7.59
CA LYS A 86 -3.37 6.79 -8.68
C LYS A 86 -3.17 7.50 -10.02
N GLN A 87 -3.95 8.55 -10.27
CA GLN A 87 -3.94 9.31 -11.53
C GLN A 87 -2.68 10.16 -11.72
N GLU A 88 -2.03 10.54 -10.62
CA GLU A 88 -0.80 11.34 -10.66
C GLU A 88 0.44 10.46 -10.78
N ASN A 89 0.49 9.37 -10.01
CA ASN A 89 1.59 8.42 -10.06
C ASN A 89 1.13 7.02 -9.64
N TYR A 90 0.92 6.17 -10.65
CA TYR A 90 0.47 4.79 -10.45
C TYR A 90 1.50 3.92 -9.69
N GLU A 91 2.78 4.14 -9.92
CA GLU A 91 3.85 3.34 -9.34
C GLU A 91 4.00 3.62 -7.85
N ARG A 92 4.00 4.90 -7.49
CA ARG A 92 4.03 5.35 -6.10
C ARG A 92 2.76 4.95 -5.35
N TYR A 93 1.61 5.03 -6.00
CA TYR A 93 0.36 4.48 -5.47
C TYR A 93 0.48 2.97 -5.16
N THR A 94 1.04 2.20 -6.09
CA THR A 94 1.22 0.75 -5.92
C THR A 94 2.26 0.41 -4.86
N PHE A 95 3.35 1.18 -4.77
CA PHE A 95 4.33 1.08 -3.70
C PHE A 95 3.68 1.26 -2.32
N TYR A 96 2.83 2.27 -2.12
CA TYR A 96 2.17 2.47 -0.82
C TYR A 96 1.20 1.35 -0.46
N LYS A 97 0.48 0.79 -1.43
CA LYS A 97 -0.34 -0.42 -1.19
C LYS A 97 0.53 -1.56 -0.64
N TRP A 98 1.63 -1.86 -1.32
CA TRP A 98 2.56 -2.92 -0.92
C TRP A 98 3.20 -2.65 0.45
N PHE A 99 3.73 -1.45 0.64
CA PHE A 99 4.41 -1.05 1.86
C PHE A 99 3.48 -1.15 3.07
N LEU A 100 2.30 -0.53 3.03
CA LEU A 100 1.38 -0.52 4.17
C LEU A 100 0.80 -1.90 4.45
N LEU A 101 0.49 -2.70 3.42
CA LEU A 101 -0.02 -4.04 3.61
C LEU A 101 1.05 -4.96 4.21
N GLY A 102 2.30 -4.88 3.74
CA GLY A 102 3.43 -5.59 4.32
C GLY A 102 3.71 -5.18 5.77
N LYS A 103 3.64 -3.87 6.08
CA LYS A 103 3.75 -3.36 7.46
C LYS A 103 2.61 -3.82 8.36
N SER A 104 1.46 -4.17 7.79
CA SER A 104 0.32 -4.74 8.50
C SER A 104 0.46 -6.25 8.80
N GLY A 105 1.55 -6.89 8.39
CA GLY A 105 1.84 -8.29 8.67
C GLY A 105 1.42 -9.28 7.58
N TYR A 106 0.92 -8.80 6.43
CA TYR A 106 0.58 -9.66 5.29
C TYR A 106 1.82 -10.03 4.49
N ASP A 107 1.84 -11.23 3.91
CA ASP A 107 2.87 -11.65 2.96
C ASP A 107 2.58 -11.02 1.58
N ALA A 108 3.10 -9.81 1.42
CA ALA A 108 2.92 -8.96 0.26
C ALA A 108 4.23 -8.84 -0.51
N ARG A 109 4.19 -9.06 -1.83
CA ARG A 109 5.37 -9.10 -2.70
C ARG A 109 5.25 -8.10 -3.83
N LEU A 110 6.39 -7.55 -4.20
CA LEU A 110 6.52 -6.57 -5.27
C LEU A 110 7.55 -7.08 -6.28
N THR A 111 7.25 -6.96 -7.56
CA THR A 111 8.20 -7.25 -8.64
C THR A 111 8.09 -6.20 -9.74
N ILE A 112 9.13 -6.11 -10.57
CA ILE A 112 9.15 -5.29 -11.77
C ILE A 112 9.24 -6.24 -12.97
N ALA A 113 8.33 -6.12 -13.92
CA ALA A 113 8.35 -6.86 -15.18
C ALA A 113 7.81 -5.97 -16.29
N ASP A 114 8.45 -5.99 -17.47
CA ASP A 114 8.07 -5.18 -18.63
C ASP A 114 7.87 -3.69 -18.30
N ASN A 115 8.78 -3.13 -17.49
CA ASN A 115 8.72 -1.76 -16.99
C ASN A 115 7.42 -1.43 -16.23
N ARG A 116 6.83 -2.43 -15.57
CA ARG A 116 5.62 -2.31 -14.74
C ARG A 116 5.85 -2.86 -13.35
N ILE A 117 5.29 -2.20 -12.36
CA ILE A 117 5.29 -2.63 -10.96
C ILE A 117 4.11 -3.58 -10.72
N ILE A 118 4.38 -4.81 -10.31
CA ILE A 118 3.36 -5.83 -10.08
C ILE A 118 3.32 -6.20 -8.60
N PHE A 119 2.11 -6.18 -8.04
CA PHE A 119 1.85 -6.33 -6.61
C PHE A 119 1.03 -7.60 -6.33
N TYR A 120 1.63 -8.48 -5.54
CA TYR A 120 1.07 -9.78 -5.17
C TYR A 120 0.83 -9.88 -3.67
N VAL A 121 -0.21 -10.60 -3.27
CA VAL A 121 -0.49 -10.90 -1.86
C VAL A 121 -0.80 -12.38 -1.72
N TYR A 122 -0.17 -13.04 -0.75
CA TYR A 122 -0.52 -14.42 -0.40
C TYR A 122 -1.97 -14.46 0.09
N ASN A 123 -2.76 -15.39 -0.42
CA ASN A 123 -4.08 -15.67 0.10
C ASN A 123 -4.37 -17.18 -0.02
N ASP A 124 -4.96 -17.77 1.03
CA ASP A 124 -5.46 -19.15 1.05
C ASP A 124 -6.98 -19.23 0.81
N GLU A 125 -7.67 -18.11 0.68
CA GLU A 125 -9.06 -18.02 0.22
C GLU A 125 -9.18 -18.33 -1.28
N ASP A 126 -10.27 -18.99 -1.65
CA ASP A 126 -10.57 -19.30 -3.05
C ASP A 126 -11.18 -18.07 -3.74
N ILE A 127 -10.31 -17.17 -4.21
CA ILE A 127 -10.72 -16.04 -5.03
C ILE A 127 -10.60 -16.44 -6.50
N SER A 128 -11.76 -16.55 -7.17
CA SER A 128 -11.88 -16.79 -8.61
C SER A 128 -11.56 -15.52 -9.42
N ASP A 129 -11.16 -15.68 -10.67
CA ASP A 129 -11.05 -14.61 -11.68
C ASP A 129 -10.01 -13.49 -11.44
N ILE A 130 -9.07 -13.68 -10.51
CA ILE A 130 -7.91 -12.80 -10.33
C ILE A 130 -6.63 -13.52 -10.79
N PRO A 131 -5.78 -12.92 -11.65
CA PRO A 131 -4.50 -13.51 -12.03
C PRO A 131 -3.65 -13.85 -10.80
N PHE A 132 -2.95 -14.99 -10.81
CA PHE A 132 -2.17 -15.44 -9.66
C PHE A 132 -0.82 -16.03 -10.08
N LEU A 133 0.12 -16.06 -9.13
CA LEU A 133 1.43 -16.70 -9.25
C LEU A 133 1.57 -17.77 -8.17
N MET A 134 2.10 -18.93 -8.55
CA MET A 134 2.55 -19.95 -7.60
C MET A 134 4.02 -19.71 -7.22
N PHE A 135 4.32 -19.59 -5.93
CA PHE A 135 5.69 -19.48 -5.44
C PHE A 135 5.88 -20.30 -4.17
N LYS A 136 6.82 -21.26 -4.16
CA LYS A 136 7.05 -22.19 -3.04
C LYS A 136 5.75 -22.82 -2.53
N ASP A 137 4.97 -23.39 -3.45
CA ASP A 137 3.69 -24.08 -3.18
C ASP A 137 2.60 -23.20 -2.54
N LYS A 138 2.75 -21.88 -2.63
CA LYS A 138 1.78 -20.88 -2.15
C LYS A 138 1.19 -20.07 -3.31
N LYS A 139 -0.13 -19.87 -3.28
CA LYS A 139 -0.88 -19.05 -4.25
C LYS A 139 -0.82 -17.57 -3.87
N TYR A 140 -0.32 -16.74 -4.78
CA TYR A 140 -0.22 -15.29 -4.60
C TYR A 140 -1.11 -14.59 -5.62
N MET A 141 -2.10 -13.82 -5.15
CA MET A 141 -3.08 -13.13 -6.00
C MET A 141 -2.52 -11.78 -6.49
N CYS A 142 -2.62 -11.51 -7.79
CA CYS A 142 -2.20 -10.26 -8.42
C CYS A 142 -3.30 -9.21 -8.31
N LEU A 143 -3.09 -8.22 -7.44
CA LEU A 143 -4.15 -7.27 -7.09
C LEU A 143 -4.19 -6.02 -7.96
N ASN A 144 -3.33 -5.92 -8.98
CA ASN A 144 -3.16 -4.69 -9.74
C ASN A 144 -3.08 -4.89 -11.27
N HIS A 145 -3.19 -6.12 -11.77
CA HIS A 145 -3.15 -6.39 -13.22
C HIS A 145 -4.25 -5.65 -14.00
N HIS A 146 -5.46 -5.59 -13.44
CA HIS A 146 -6.62 -4.93 -14.06
C HIS A 146 -6.45 -3.41 -14.24
N ASP A 147 -5.46 -2.79 -13.60
CA ASP A 147 -5.21 -1.35 -13.73
C ASP A 147 -4.47 -0.99 -15.03
N TYR A 148 -3.99 -1.97 -15.80
CA TYR A 148 -3.21 -1.78 -17.04
C TYR A 148 -4.01 -2.01 -18.34
N ALA A 149 -5.31 -2.28 -18.24
CA ALA A 149 -6.21 -2.50 -19.37
C ALA A 149 -6.89 -1.19 -19.81
#